data_AF-A0AAN8RNJ8-F1
#
_entry.id   AF-A0AAN8RNJ8-F1
#
_cell.length_a   1.000
_cell.length_b   1.000
_cell.length_c   1.000
_cell.angle_alpha   90.00
_cell.angle_beta   90.00
_cell.angle_gamma   90.00
#
_symmetry.space_group_name_H-M   'P 1'
#
loop_
_entity.id
_entity.type
_entity.pdbx_description
1 polymer ?
#
loop_
_entity_poly.entity_id
_entity_poly.type
_entity_poly.pdbx_seq_one_letter_code
_entity_poly.pdbx_strand_id
1 'polypeptide(L)'
;MPPIDTYANLITSFIDLLLLSIHTILYEREIYPSTLFIAARKYNHPVRQARHPLVCQWIQEAVDACAEELMKCAVDLIAVNIISSANKPLERFVFDVSRFPVVASTDIHSPFVVTDEDGNERVADTLVDLEEHMRAVITKLSYSTRKLGKLPKDCTFSVSMELKNEAMAPEGVC
;
A
#
# COMPACT_ATOMS: atom_id res chain seq x y z
N MET A 1 0.50 10.31 -14.32
CA MET A 1 0.33 8.90 -13.91
C MET A 1 0.25 8.08 -15.20
N PRO A 2 0.93 6.93 -15.31
CA PRO A 2 0.74 6.05 -16.47
C PRO A 2 -0.73 5.55 -16.52
N PRO A 3 -1.26 5.25 -17.72
CA PRO A 3 -2.60 4.67 -17.83
C PRO A 3 -2.66 3.33 -17.09
N ILE A 4 -3.78 3.00 -16.44
CA ILE A 4 -3.94 1.78 -15.62
C ILE A 4 -4.70 0.74 -16.45
N ASP A 5 -4.09 0.43 -17.57
CA ASP A 5 -4.51 -0.62 -18.46
C ASP A 5 -3.90 -1.96 -18.04
N THR A 6 -2.75 -2.00 -17.38
CA THR A 6 -2.06 -3.25 -17.03
C THR A 6 -2.01 -3.52 -15.52
N TYR A 7 -1.80 -4.79 -15.16
CA TYR A 7 -1.53 -5.18 -13.77
C TYR A 7 -0.30 -4.45 -13.22
N ALA A 8 0.76 -4.31 -14.00
CA ALA A 8 1.95 -3.54 -13.60
C ALA A 8 1.62 -2.09 -13.20
N ASN A 9 0.73 -1.42 -13.95
CA ASN A 9 0.34 -0.04 -13.66
C ASN A 9 -0.59 0.03 -12.44
N LEU A 10 -1.42 -0.99 -12.20
CA LEU A 10 -2.23 -1.13 -10.99
C LEU A 10 -1.35 -1.32 -9.75
N ILE A 11 -0.35 -2.21 -9.81
CA ILE A 11 0.61 -2.40 -8.72
C ILE A 11 1.39 -1.10 -8.47
N THR A 12 1.92 -0.46 -9.51
CA THR A 12 2.63 0.83 -9.39
C THR A 12 1.78 1.87 -8.64
N SER A 13 0.50 1.96 -9.02
CA SER A 13 -0.47 2.88 -8.40
C SER A 13 -0.73 2.53 -6.92
N PHE A 14 -0.87 1.24 -6.60
CA PHE A 14 -1.06 0.76 -5.24
C PHE A 14 0.18 1.01 -4.35
N ILE A 15 1.38 0.80 -4.89
CA ILE A 15 2.67 1.07 -4.22
C ILE A 15 2.81 2.56 -3.91
N ASP A 16 2.42 3.44 -4.84
CA ASP A 16 2.34 4.88 -4.59
C ASP A 16 1.39 5.24 -3.44
N LEU A 17 0.23 4.57 -3.36
CA LEU A 17 -0.73 4.72 -2.28
C LEU A 17 -0.16 4.21 -0.95
N LEU A 18 0.52 3.06 -0.94
CA LEU A 18 1.14 2.48 0.25
C LEU A 18 2.22 3.41 0.80
N LEU A 19 3.09 3.94 -0.07
CA LEU A 19 4.11 4.93 0.26
C LEU A 19 3.51 6.16 0.96
N LEU A 20 2.47 6.76 0.36
CA LEU A 20 1.77 7.91 0.93
C LEU A 20 1.09 7.58 2.25
N SER A 21 0.52 6.38 2.36
CA SER A 21 -0.14 5.91 3.57
C SER A 21 0.85 5.78 4.72
N ILE A 22 2.02 5.18 4.50
CA ILE A 22 3.07 5.06 5.53
C ILE A 22 3.52 6.45 6.00
N HIS A 23 3.81 7.38 5.08
CA HIS A 23 4.18 8.74 5.46
C HIS A 23 3.07 9.45 6.27
N THR A 24 1.81 9.24 5.89
CA THR A 24 0.66 9.83 6.58
C THR A 24 0.48 9.23 7.98
N ILE A 25 0.60 7.90 8.14
CA ILE A 25 0.53 7.20 9.44
C ILE A 25 1.62 7.73 10.36
N LEU A 26 2.88 7.78 9.90
CA LEU A 26 4.01 8.23 10.72
C LEU A 26 3.84 9.67 11.23
N TYR A 27 3.23 10.54 10.41
CA TYR A 27 2.94 11.92 10.78
C TYR A 27 1.77 12.02 11.76
N GLU A 28 0.63 11.42 11.44
CA GLU A 28 -0.61 11.52 12.24
C GLU A 28 -0.50 10.80 13.59
N ARG A 29 0.33 9.75 13.67
CA ARG A 29 0.63 9.05 14.94
C ARG A 29 1.82 9.63 15.70
N GLU A 30 2.42 10.72 15.22
CA GLU A 30 3.54 11.41 15.87
C GLU A 30 4.71 10.47 16.23
N ILE A 31 4.93 9.41 15.45
CA ILE A 31 6.07 8.47 15.64
C ILE A 31 7.39 9.21 15.47
N TYR A 32 7.40 10.17 14.53
CA TYR A 32 8.46 11.13 14.36
C TYR A 32 7.91 12.55 14.58
N PRO A 33 8.72 13.47 15.12
CA PRO A 33 8.30 14.85 15.32
C PRO A 33 7.92 15.51 13.99
N SER A 34 6.90 16.36 14.03
CA SER A 34 6.38 17.07 12.86
C SER A 34 7.41 17.94 12.13
N THR A 35 8.52 18.31 12.80
CA THR A 35 9.66 19.03 12.22
C THR A 35 10.42 18.23 11.16
N LEU A 36 10.29 16.90 11.18
CA LEU A 36 10.84 15.98 10.19
C LEU A 36 9.91 15.75 8.99
N PHE A 37 8.78 16.46 8.93
CA PHE A 37 7.85 16.38 7.80
C PHE A 37 7.68 17.74 7.12
N ILE A 38 7.63 17.70 5.80
CA ILE A 38 7.27 18.86 4.97
C ILE A 38 5.85 18.68 4.42
N ALA A 39 5.15 19.78 4.23
CA ALA A 39 3.90 19.77 3.47
C ALA A 39 4.26 19.60 1.99
N ALA A 40 3.77 18.53 1.38
CA ALA A 40 3.87 18.26 -0.05
C ALA A 40 2.47 18.16 -0.65
N ARG A 41 2.37 18.15 -1.98
CA ARG A 41 1.10 17.96 -2.69
C ARG A 41 1.27 16.81 -3.66
N LYS A 42 0.46 15.77 -3.52
CA LYS A 42 0.42 14.62 -4.43
C LYS A 42 -1.05 14.28 -4.69
N TYR A 43 -1.41 13.94 -5.93
CA TYR A 43 -2.80 13.70 -6.36
C TYR A 43 -3.79 14.80 -5.97
N ASN A 44 -3.37 16.07 -6.14
CA ASN A 44 -4.15 17.26 -5.75
C ASN A 44 -4.54 17.32 -4.25
N HIS A 45 -3.98 16.46 -3.40
CA HIS A 45 -4.22 16.41 -1.96
C HIS A 45 -2.98 16.89 -1.18
N PRO A 46 -3.16 17.68 -0.10
CA PRO A 46 -2.05 18.01 0.80
C PRO A 46 -1.61 16.74 1.54
N VAL A 47 -0.36 16.35 1.37
CA VAL A 47 0.24 15.18 2.02
C VAL A 47 1.45 15.61 2.84
N ARG A 48 1.82 14.81 3.83
CA ARG A 48 3.01 15.03 4.64
C ARG A 48 4.07 14.05 4.19
N GLN A 49 5.26 14.55 3.88
CA GLN A 49 6.37 13.72 3.44
C GLN A 49 7.51 13.83 4.44
N ALA A 50 8.07 12.68 4.84
CA ALA A 50 9.25 12.66 5.68
C ALA A 50 10.43 13.28 4.92
N ARG A 51 11.30 14.02 5.62
CA ARG A 51 12.52 14.63 5.05
C ARG A 51 13.80 13.92 5.45
N HIS A 52 13.72 13.02 6.44
CA HIS A 52 14.89 12.36 6.99
C HIS A 52 15.35 11.26 6.03
N PRO A 53 16.59 11.31 5.51
CA PRO A 53 17.02 10.43 4.42
C PRO A 53 16.95 8.95 4.79
N LEU A 54 17.33 8.55 6.02
CA LEU A 54 17.24 7.16 6.45
C LEU A 54 15.79 6.66 6.53
N VAL A 55 14.85 7.52 6.92
CA VAL A 55 13.44 7.13 7.02
C VAL A 55 12.85 7.00 5.63
N CYS A 56 13.15 7.95 4.74
CA CYS A 56 12.72 7.88 3.35
C CYS A 56 13.29 6.66 2.63
N GLN A 57 14.57 6.37 2.82
CA GLN A 57 15.23 5.20 2.26
C GLN A 57 14.57 3.91 2.76
N TRP A 58 14.39 3.77 4.08
CA TRP A 58 13.75 2.59 4.64
C TRP A 58 12.33 2.39 4.11
N ILE A 59 11.53 3.47 4.01
CA ILE A 59 10.18 3.39 3.48
C ILE A 59 10.19 2.98 2.01
N GLN A 60 11.12 3.51 1.19
CA GLN A 60 11.28 3.09 -0.19
C GLN A 60 11.64 1.61 -0.27
N GLU A 61 12.68 1.16 0.44
CA GLU A 61 13.10 -0.25 0.48
C GLU A 61 11.96 -1.19 0.90
N ALA A 62 11.17 -0.81 1.90
CA ALA A 62 10.01 -1.60 2.34
C ALA A 62 8.92 -1.66 1.27
N VAL A 63 8.67 -0.55 0.56
CA VAL A 63 7.67 -0.45 -0.50
C VAL A 63 8.11 -1.18 -1.77
N ASP A 64 9.39 -1.10 -2.15
CA ASP A 64 10.00 -1.87 -3.23
C ASP A 64 9.88 -3.38 -2.96
N ALA A 65 10.19 -3.83 -1.73
CA ALA A 65 10.00 -5.23 -1.35
C ALA A 65 8.52 -5.66 -1.44
N CYS A 66 7.58 -4.77 -1.10
CA CYS A 66 6.16 -5.04 -1.31
C CYS A 66 5.80 -5.14 -2.79
N ALA A 67 6.40 -4.31 -3.64
CA ALA A 67 6.17 -4.33 -5.08
C ALA A 67 6.62 -5.66 -5.69
N GLU A 68 7.80 -6.16 -5.31
CA GLU A 68 8.32 -7.44 -5.80
C GLU A 68 7.39 -8.62 -5.46
N GLU A 69 6.88 -8.68 -4.24
CA GLU A 69 5.96 -9.75 -3.82
C GLU A 69 4.57 -9.61 -4.45
N LEU A 70 4.07 -8.38 -4.62
CA LEU A 70 2.81 -8.13 -5.32
C LEU A 70 2.86 -8.51 -6.80
N MET A 71 4.02 -8.32 -7.46
CA MET A 71 4.22 -8.75 -8.84
C MET A 71 4.17 -10.29 -8.99
N LYS A 72 4.48 -11.04 -7.93
CA LYS A 72 4.33 -12.50 -7.88
C LYS A 72 2.89 -12.96 -7.62
N CYS A 73 1.95 -12.03 -7.41
CA CYS A 73 0.55 -12.32 -7.06
C CYS A 73 0.37 -13.18 -5.80
N ALA A 74 1.39 -13.22 -4.92
CA ALA A 74 1.46 -14.13 -3.78
C ALA A 74 1.12 -13.46 -2.44
N VAL A 75 0.70 -12.19 -2.42
CA VAL A 75 0.40 -11.45 -1.18
C VAL A 75 -1.11 -11.45 -0.93
N ASP A 76 -1.52 -11.71 0.30
CA ASP A 76 -2.90 -11.56 0.76
C ASP A 76 -3.12 -10.25 1.51
N LEU A 77 -2.23 -9.93 2.47
CA LEU A 77 -2.36 -8.75 3.32
C LEU A 77 -1.03 -8.03 3.49
N ILE A 78 -1.09 -6.70 3.57
CA ILE A 78 0.06 -5.87 3.93
C ILE A 78 -0.33 -5.08 5.18
N ALA A 79 0.47 -5.17 6.24
CA ALA A 79 0.20 -4.54 7.51
C ALA A 79 1.32 -3.59 7.93
N VAL A 80 0.96 -2.35 8.25
CA VAL A 80 1.84 -1.40 8.94
C VAL A 80 1.56 -1.48 10.43
N ASN A 81 2.50 -2.02 11.19
CA ASN A 81 2.41 -2.24 12.62
C ASN A 81 3.10 -1.11 13.38
N ILE A 82 2.45 -0.58 14.40
CA ILE A 82 3.04 0.33 15.37
C ILE A 82 3.26 -0.45 16.66
N ILE A 83 4.50 -0.47 17.11
CA ILE A 83 4.98 -1.29 18.22
C ILE A 83 5.46 -0.35 19.32
N SER A 84 5.05 -0.62 20.55
CA SER A 84 5.57 0.07 21.74
C SER A 84 7.04 -0.26 21.99
N SER A 85 7.77 0.59 22.71
CA SER A 85 9.08 0.27 23.30
C SER A 85 9.16 -1.07 24.04
N ALA A 86 8.05 -1.57 24.58
CA ALA A 86 7.96 -2.89 25.21
C ALA A 86 7.71 -4.06 24.21
N ASN A 87 7.92 -3.84 22.90
CA ASN A 87 7.63 -4.80 21.82
C ASN A 87 6.17 -5.27 21.74
N LYS A 88 5.23 -4.47 22.24
CA LYS A 88 3.79 -4.77 22.15
C LYS A 88 3.17 -4.07 20.93
N PRO A 89 2.48 -4.77 20.02
CA PRO A 89 1.76 -4.13 18.93
C PRO A 89 0.60 -3.31 19.49
N LEU A 90 0.60 -2.01 19.21
CA LEU A 90 -0.44 -1.08 19.64
C LEU A 90 -1.49 -0.89 18.56
N GLU A 91 -1.05 -0.73 17.32
CA GLU A 91 -1.92 -0.46 16.17
C GLU A 91 -1.43 -1.23 14.96
N ARG A 92 -2.39 -1.66 14.14
CA ARG A 92 -2.13 -2.40 12.91
C ARG A 92 -3.02 -1.85 11.80
N PHE A 93 -2.41 -1.21 10.82
CA PHE A 93 -3.08 -0.72 9.62
C PHE A 93 -2.95 -1.78 8.53
N VAL A 94 -4.05 -2.46 8.23
CA VAL A 94 -4.08 -3.57 7.27
C VAL A 94 -4.62 -3.10 5.93
N PHE A 95 -3.87 -3.37 4.87
CA PHE A 95 -4.25 -3.23 3.48
C PHE A 95 -4.50 -4.64 2.94
N ASP A 96 -5.77 -4.94 2.70
CA ASP A 96 -6.19 -6.21 2.12
C ASP A 96 -6.00 -6.16 0.59
N VAL A 97 -5.12 -7.03 0.09
CA VAL A 97 -4.83 -7.20 -1.34
C VAL A 97 -5.24 -8.57 -1.85
N SER A 98 -5.98 -9.35 -1.05
CA SER A 98 -6.42 -10.72 -1.39
C SER A 98 -7.26 -10.74 -2.68
N ARG A 99 -8.01 -9.67 -2.94
CA ARG A 99 -8.86 -9.47 -4.12
C ARG A 99 -8.11 -9.05 -5.38
N PHE A 100 -6.78 -8.90 -5.33
CA PHE A 100 -6.02 -8.58 -6.52
C PHE A 100 -6.09 -9.73 -7.53
N PRO A 101 -6.24 -9.44 -8.82
CA PRO A 101 -6.31 -10.48 -9.85
C PRO A 101 -4.99 -11.25 -9.87
N VAL A 102 -5.08 -12.57 -9.91
CA VAL A 102 -3.91 -13.43 -10.11
C VAL A 102 -3.66 -13.49 -11.61
N VAL A 103 -2.60 -12.81 -12.06
CA VAL A 103 -2.18 -12.79 -13.46
C VAL A 103 -0.93 -13.64 -13.65
N ALA A 104 -0.85 -14.38 -14.75
CA ALA A 104 0.38 -15.06 -15.12
C ALA A 104 1.47 -14.02 -15.41
N SER A 105 2.74 -14.36 -15.16
CA SER A 105 3.86 -13.46 -15.39
C SER A 105 4.01 -13.00 -16.84
N THR A 106 3.46 -13.76 -17.79
CA THR A 106 3.35 -13.40 -19.21
C THR A 106 2.32 -12.31 -19.51
N ASP A 107 1.32 -12.15 -18.65
CA ASP A 107 0.14 -11.31 -18.88
C ASP A 107 0.14 -10.04 -18.00
N ILE A 108 1.19 -9.85 -17.18
CA ILE A 108 1.36 -8.67 -16.30
C ILE A 108 1.27 -7.34 -17.07
N HIS A 109 1.75 -7.33 -18.31
CA HIS A 109 1.72 -6.17 -19.21
C HIS A 109 0.57 -6.23 -20.23
N SER A 110 -0.31 -7.22 -20.12
CA SER A 110 -1.48 -7.31 -20.98
C SER A 110 -2.55 -6.32 -20.48
N PRO A 111 -3.16 -5.52 -21.37
CA PRO A 111 -4.19 -4.59 -20.97
C PRO A 111 -5.45 -5.34 -20.50
N PHE A 112 -6.06 -4.87 -19.41
CA PHE A 112 -7.37 -5.31 -18.94
C PHE A 112 -8.41 -4.94 -19.99
N VAL A 113 -8.92 -5.95 -20.68
CA VAL A 113 -10.04 -5.82 -21.62
C VAL A 113 -11.33 -6.22 -20.91
N VAL A 114 -12.33 -5.34 -20.96
CA VAL A 114 -13.70 -5.68 -20.57
C VAL A 114 -14.48 -5.86 -21.87
N THR A 115 -15.09 -7.03 -22.06
CA THR A 115 -16.00 -7.27 -23.17
C THR A 115 -17.35 -6.67 -22.82
N ASP A 116 -17.77 -5.66 -23.57
CA ASP A 116 -19.09 -5.03 -23.41
C ASP A 116 -20.21 -5.97 -23.92
N GLU A 117 -21.47 -5.65 -23.65
CA GLU A 117 -22.63 -6.48 -24.05
C GLU A 117 -22.74 -6.65 -25.58
N ASP A 118 -22.12 -5.74 -26.34
CA ASP A 118 -22.02 -5.74 -27.80
C ASP A 118 -20.83 -6.55 -28.35
N GLY A 119 -20.03 -7.19 -27.47
CA GLY A 119 -18.84 -7.97 -27.88
C GLY A 119 -17.60 -7.12 -28.20
N ASN A 120 -17.67 -5.79 -27.99
CA ASN A 120 -16.55 -4.89 -28.19
C ASN A 120 -15.61 -4.91 -26.97
N GLU A 121 -14.31 -5.08 -27.21
CA GLU A 121 -13.29 -4.98 -26.18
C GLU A 121 -13.02 -3.52 -25.86
N ARG A 122 -13.28 -3.10 -24.62
CA ARG A 122 -13.03 -1.74 -24.16
C ARG A 122 -12.02 -1.76 -23.02
N VAL A 123 -11.10 -0.80 -23.05
CA VAL A 123 -10.20 -0.54 -21.92
C VAL A 123 -11.05 0.06 -20.80
N ALA A 124 -10.99 -0.51 -19.60
CA ALA A 124 -11.79 -0.04 -18.47
C ALA A 124 -11.44 1.43 -18.14
N ASP A 125 -12.39 2.34 -18.31
CA ASP A 125 -12.27 3.77 -17.97
C ASP A 125 -12.26 3.93 -16.43
N THR A 126 -11.10 3.68 -15.81
CA THR A 126 -10.96 3.51 -14.35
C THR A 126 -10.04 4.56 -13.72
N LEU A 127 -9.45 5.45 -14.52
CA LEU A 127 -8.35 6.34 -14.11
C LEU A 127 -8.81 7.51 -13.23
N VAL A 128 -9.85 8.23 -13.66
CA VAL A 128 -10.39 9.39 -12.91
C VAL A 128 -10.98 8.92 -11.58
N ASP A 129 -11.56 7.73 -11.58
CA ASP A 129 -12.13 7.11 -10.40
C ASP A 129 -11.03 6.68 -9.40
N LEU A 130 -9.87 6.19 -9.87
CA LEU A 130 -8.83 5.72 -8.96
C LEU A 130 -8.13 6.86 -8.19
N GLU A 131 -7.80 7.99 -8.84
CA GLU A 131 -7.17 9.12 -8.13
C GLU A 131 -8.10 9.64 -7.02
N GLU A 132 -9.40 9.72 -7.30
CA GLU A 132 -10.42 10.09 -6.32
C GLU A 132 -10.56 9.04 -5.22
N HIS A 133 -10.48 7.74 -5.54
CA HIS A 133 -10.43 6.66 -4.55
C HIS A 133 -9.20 6.74 -3.66
N MET A 134 -8.01 6.94 -4.22
CA MET A 134 -6.78 7.12 -3.45
C MET A 134 -6.88 8.31 -2.51
N ARG A 135 -7.41 9.43 -3.02
CA ARG A 135 -7.66 10.64 -2.22
C ARG A 135 -8.61 10.33 -1.07
N ALA A 136 -9.72 9.65 -1.34
CA ALA A 136 -10.70 9.25 -0.33
C ALA A 136 -10.07 8.33 0.73
N VAL A 137 -9.23 7.37 0.33
CA VAL A 137 -8.50 6.47 1.25
C VAL A 137 -7.56 7.25 2.15
N ILE A 138 -6.72 8.13 1.60
CA ILE A 138 -5.77 8.95 2.39
C ILE A 138 -6.51 9.90 3.32
N THR A 139 -7.60 10.54 2.86
CA THR A 139 -8.43 11.40 3.72
C THR A 139 -9.05 10.60 4.87
N LYS A 140 -9.63 9.43 4.57
CA LYS A 140 -10.25 8.55 5.56
C LYS A 140 -9.21 8.05 6.57
N LEU A 141 -8.02 7.70 6.10
CA LEU A 141 -6.90 7.28 6.93
C LEU A 141 -6.49 8.43 7.86
N SER A 142 -6.15 9.61 7.36
CA SER A 142 -5.78 10.77 8.20
C SER A 142 -6.86 11.09 9.25
N TYR A 143 -8.14 11.09 8.86
CA TYR A 143 -9.24 11.37 9.79
C TYR A 143 -9.42 10.28 10.86
N SER A 144 -9.32 9.00 10.48
CA SER A 144 -9.47 7.88 11.43
C SER A 144 -8.31 7.84 12.41
N THR A 145 -7.10 8.11 11.93
CA THR A 145 -5.87 8.12 12.71
C THR A 145 -5.87 9.22 13.78
N ARG A 146 -6.52 10.37 13.52
CA ARG A 146 -6.73 11.44 14.51
C ARG A 146 -7.73 11.10 15.61
N LYS A 147 -8.66 10.18 15.35
CA LYS A 147 -9.62 9.71 16.36
C LYS A 147 -8.99 8.74 17.36
N LEU A 148 -7.85 8.15 17.01
CA LEU A 148 -7.12 7.24 17.89
C LEU A 148 -6.47 8.02 19.03
N GLY A 149 -6.46 7.44 20.23
CA GLY A 149 -5.87 8.05 21.43
C GLY A 149 -4.37 8.33 21.27
N LYS A 150 -3.77 9.09 22.20
CA LYS A 150 -2.33 9.36 22.15
C LYS A 150 -1.53 8.08 22.33
N LEU A 151 -0.51 7.88 21.48
CA LEU A 151 0.42 6.77 21.65
C LEU A 151 1.36 7.03 22.84
N PRO A 152 1.85 5.95 23.48
CA PRO A 152 2.94 6.06 24.43
C PRO A 152 4.22 6.59 23.74
N LYS A 153 5.13 7.14 24.55
CA LYS A 153 6.43 7.61 24.06
C LYS A 153 7.29 6.43 23.58
N ASP A 154 8.17 6.70 22.63
CA ASP A 154 9.14 5.72 22.09
C ASP A 154 8.47 4.52 21.39
N CYS A 155 7.55 4.81 20.46
CA CYS A 155 7.00 3.80 19.56
C CYS A 155 7.90 3.61 18.33
N THR A 156 7.99 2.37 17.87
CA THR A 156 8.63 1.96 16.62
C THR A 156 7.56 1.51 15.63
N PHE A 157 7.90 1.44 14.35
CA PHE A 157 7.01 0.92 13.31
C PHE A 157 7.69 -0.21 12.53
N SER A 158 6.89 -1.12 11.99
CA SER A 158 7.34 -2.16 11.07
C SER A 158 6.29 -2.40 9.98
N VAL A 159 6.73 -2.91 8.83
CA VAL A 159 5.87 -3.35 7.74
C VAL A 159 5.96 -4.87 7.67
N SER A 160 4.83 -5.55 7.51
CA SER A 160 4.76 -7.00 7.40
C SER A 160 3.82 -7.37 6.26
N MET A 161 4.14 -8.44 5.56
CA MET A 161 3.32 -8.98 4.47
C MET A 161 2.90 -10.40 4.84
N GLU A 162 1.63 -10.70 4.63
CA GLU A 162 1.08 -12.06 4.72
C GLU A 162 0.94 -12.58 3.30
N LEU A 163 1.65 -13.67 3.01
CA LEU A 163 1.59 -14.33 1.73
C LEU A 163 0.35 -15.24 1.67
N LYS A 164 -0.24 -15.34 0.48
CA LYS A 164 -1.22 -16.37 0.12
C LYS A 164 -0.60 -17.71 0.47
N ASN A 165 -1.26 -18.43 1.36
CA ASN A 165 -0.80 -19.73 1.79
C ASN A 165 -0.98 -20.71 0.62
N GLU A 166 0.01 -20.80 -0.26
CA GLU A 166 0.13 -21.93 -1.16
C GLU A 166 0.56 -23.11 -0.28
N ALA A 167 -0.43 -23.78 0.30
CA ALA A 167 -0.25 -25.06 0.97
C ALA A 167 0.12 -26.12 -0.09
N MET A 168 1.32 -26.01 -0.67
CA MET A 168 2.00 -27.17 -1.21
C MET A 168 2.49 -27.95 0.01
N ALA A 169 1.63 -28.87 0.47
CA ALA A 169 2.03 -29.88 1.43
C ALA A 169 3.32 -30.52 0.92
N PRO A 170 4.39 -30.66 1.73
CA PRO A 170 5.48 -31.52 1.34
C PRO A 170 4.89 -32.92 1.20
N GLU A 171 4.90 -33.46 -0.03
CA GLU A 171 4.70 -34.89 -0.25
C GLU A 171 5.85 -35.61 0.47
N GLY A 172 5.62 -35.88 1.74
CA GLY A 172 6.38 -36.85 2.51
C GLY A 172 6.07 -38.22 1.93
N VAL A 173 6.93 -38.65 1.02
CA VAL A 173 7.10 -40.05 0.64
C VAL A 173 7.15 -40.90 1.93
N CYS A 174 6.22 -41.84 2.03
CA CYS A 174 6.34 -43.05 2.84
C CYS A 174 6.12 -44.24 1.92
#